data_AF-A0A142CUL3-F1
#
_entry.id   AF-A0A142CUL3-F1
#
_cell.length_a   1.000
_cell.length_b   1.000
_cell.length_c   1.000
_cell.angle_alpha   90.00
_cell.angle_beta   90.00
_cell.angle_gamma   90.00
#
_symmetry.space_group_name_H-M   'P 1'
#
loop_
_entity.id
_entity.type
_entity.pdbx_description
1 polymer ?
#
loop_
_entity_poly.entity_id
_entity_poly.type
_entity_poly.pdbx_seq_one_letter_code
_entity_poly.pdbx_strand_id
1 'polypeptide(L)'
;MKKLLLALVLAAVVVLASGCESPNTNIKTEKTLTINDITVHYSGDVSMSQAKAIIDFINTELNPENGMDVYVEKNGGYTVRLTSTYGSPDELEASLKFYLVFLASKMSQDVFGGEHVLLQILDDEKNVLYQVESKYRYVSSNGINVWYTGVSDEEAQKALNYLLDFAGEGPWDVILEKSGSTYHVRAMSSFTSEEEVNSIKDTYMKLVSGLETALNGSVVLHVLDPDGNELTTFGP
;
A
#
# COMPACT_ATOMS: atom_id res chain seq x y z
N MET A 1 30.81 13.37 62.98
CA MET A 1 29.59 14.16 62.72
C MET A 1 28.98 13.68 61.41
N LYS A 2 27.67 13.33 61.42
CA LYS A 2 26.61 13.59 60.39
C LYS A 2 27.02 13.42 58.91
N LYS A 3 26.34 12.75 57.98
CA LYS A 3 24.96 12.23 57.75
C LYS A 3 25.06 11.45 56.40
N LEU A 4 24.41 10.31 56.21
CA LEU A 4 23.13 10.13 55.50
C LEU A 4 23.01 10.78 54.09
N LEU A 5 22.86 9.90 53.08
CA LEU A 5 21.84 9.85 52.00
C LEU A 5 21.53 11.10 51.13
N LEU A 6 21.53 10.90 49.81
CA LEU A 6 20.53 11.35 48.81
C LEU A 6 20.90 10.68 47.46
N ALA A 7 20.15 9.74 46.85
CA ALA A 7 18.79 9.77 46.28
C ALA A 7 18.61 10.73 45.09
N LEU A 8 18.31 10.12 43.92
CA LEU A 8 17.59 10.57 42.71
C LEU A 8 17.69 12.04 42.26
N VAL A 9 18.09 12.25 41.00
CA VAL A 9 17.34 13.10 40.04
C VAL A 9 17.47 12.53 38.62
N LEU A 10 16.33 12.08 38.08
CA LEU A 10 16.06 11.96 36.66
C LEU A 10 15.71 13.37 36.16
N ALA A 11 16.37 13.88 35.13
CA ALA A 11 15.97 15.14 34.48
C ALA A 11 16.13 15.01 32.96
N ALA A 12 14.99 15.01 32.29
CA ALA A 12 14.82 15.04 30.85
C ALA A 12 15.54 16.25 30.23
N VAL A 13 16.32 16.00 29.19
CA VAL A 13 16.83 17.06 28.32
C VAL A 13 15.79 17.28 27.22
N VAL A 14 14.82 18.14 27.53
CA VAL A 14 14.03 18.86 26.52
C VAL A 14 14.85 20.09 26.15
N VAL A 15 15.33 20.17 24.91
CA VAL A 15 15.82 21.42 24.34
C VAL A 15 14.86 21.83 23.23
N LEU A 16 13.99 22.76 23.59
CA LEU A 16 13.19 23.56 22.66
C LEU A 16 14.10 24.57 21.94
N ALA A 17 13.71 24.85 20.71
CA ALA A 17 14.29 25.81 19.79
C ALA A 17 14.51 27.22 20.35
N SER A 18 15.56 27.88 19.86
CA SER A 18 15.56 29.33 19.59
C SER A 18 16.51 29.61 18.42
N GLY A 19 16.05 30.46 17.50
CA GLY A 19 16.52 30.58 16.13
C GLY A 19 17.83 31.33 15.92
N CYS A 20 18.37 31.14 14.72
CA CYS A 20 19.20 32.13 14.02
C CYS A 20 18.70 32.17 12.57
N GLU A 21 17.98 33.24 12.23
CA GLU A 21 17.75 33.61 10.84
C GLU A 21 19.10 33.98 10.20
N SER A 22 19.44 33.33 9.09
CA SER A 22 20.36 33.86 8.09
C SER A 22 20.04 33.27 6.71
N PRO A 23 20.25 34.05 5.64
CA PRO A 23 19.52 33.93 4.39
C PRO A 23 20.28 33.10 3.35
N ASN A 24 19.53 32.48 2.43
CA ASN A 24 20.01 31.83 1.20
C ASN A 24 20.88 30.57 1.35
N THR A 25 20.35 29.55 2.02
CA THR A 25 20.71 28.17 1.71
C THR A 25 19.43 27.33 1.57
N ASN A 26 19.18 26.80 0.37
CA ASN A 26 18.13 25.81 0.10
C ASN A 26 18.52 24.47 0.76
N ILE A 27 18.65 24.44 2.09
CA ILE A 27 18.89 23.20 2.82
C ILE A 27 17.53 22.53 2.94
N LYS A 28 17.35 21.39 2.26
CA LYS A 28 16.28 20.45 2.55
C LYS A 28 16.52 19.95 3.98
N THR A 29 15.93 20.60 4.97
CA THR A 29 16.06 20.17 6.37
C THR A 29 15.25 18.89 6.56
N GLU A 30 15.95 17.77 6.72
CA GLU A 30 15.35 16.52 7.15
C GLU A 30 14.83 16.65 8.58
N LYS A 31 13.63 16.11 8.81
CA LYS A 31 12.95 16.07 10.11
C LYS A 31 12.67 14.61 10.45
N THR A 32 12.54 14.30 11.73
CA THR A 32 12.31 12.93 12.19
C THR A 32 11.11 12.89 13.13
N LEU A 33 10.31 11.82 13.03
CA LEU A 33 9.25 11.48 13.98
C LEU A 33 9.34 9.98 14.30
N THR A 34 9.39 9.63 15.59
CA THR A 34 9.43 8.24 16.05
C THR A 34 8.25 7.94 16.96
N ILE A 35 7.50 6.88 16.66
CA ILE A 35 6.40 6.35 17.48
C ILE A 35 6.40 4.82 17.36
N ASN A 36 6.34 4.10 18.49
CA ASN A 36 6.28 2.64 18.55
C ASN A 36 7.34 1.94 17.67
N ASP A 37 8.61 2.32 17.84
CA ASP A 37 9.77 1.76 17.12
C ASP A 37 9.76 1.95 15.59
N ILE A 38 8.82 2.72 15.04
CA ILE A 38 8.85 3.20 13.65
C ILE A 38 9.35 4.63 13.64
N THR A 39 10.40 4.88 12.84
CA THR A 39 11.01 6.20 12.67
C THR A 39 10.82 6.68 11.24
N VAL A 40 10.12 7.80 11.06
CA VAL A 40 9.95 8.45 9.77
C VAL A 40 10.91 9.63 9.67
N HIS A 41 11.85 9.56 8.73
CA HIS A 41 12.72 10.66 8.29
C HIS A 41 12.06 11.32 7.09
N TYR A 42 11.67 12.58 7.20
CA TYR A 42 10.91 13.26 6.16
C TYR A 42 11.51 14.61 5.78
N SER A 43 11.47 14.92 4.49
CA SER A 43 12.01 16.15 3.91
C SER A 43 11.12 16.69 2.78
N GLY A 44 11.36 17.93 2.38
CA GLY A 44 10.49 18.64 1.44
C GLY A 44 9.17 19.07 2.09
N ASP A 45 8.12 19.18 1.29
CA ASP A 45 6.77 19.59 1.74
C ASP A 45 5.99 18.39 2.29
N VAL A 46 6.56 17.76 3.33
CA VAL A 46 5.94 16.68 4.09
C VAL A 46 5.61 17.21 5.48
N SER A 47 4.33 17.17 5.83
CA SER A 47 3.84 17.62 7.13
C SER A 47 4.08 16.58 8.23
N MET A 48 4.14 17.03 9.49
CA MET A 48 4.22 16.12 10.64
C MET A 48 3.00 15.19 10.72
N SER A 49 1.81 15.67 10.32
CA SER A 49 0.59 14.85 10.25
C SER A 49 0.72 13.72 9.22
N GLN A 50 1.34 13.98 8.07
CA GLN A 50 1.63 12.94 7.08
C GLN A 50 2.67 11.95 7.61
N ALA A 51 3.74 12.42 8.25
CA ALA A 51 4.71 11.53 8.89
C ALA A 51 4.05 10.61 9.93
N LYS A 52 3.13 11.15 10.76
CA LYS A 52 2.33 10.33 11.69
C LYS A 52 1.43 9.33 10.96
N ALA A 53 0.73 9.77 9.91
CA ALA A 53 -0.14 8.88 9.13
C ALA A 53 0.63 7.73 8.47
N ILE A 54 1.88 7.96 8.06
CA ILE A 54 2.77 6.88 7.57
C ILE A 54 3.07 5.88 8.68
N ILE A 55 3.36 6.34 9.91
CA ILE A 55 3.60 5.42 11.03
C ILE A 55 2.35 4.58 11.32
N ASP A 56 1.18 5.21 11.37
CA ASP A 56 -0.10 4.51 11.59
C ASP A 56 -0.37 3.49 10.46
N PHE A 57 -0.06 3.86 9.21
CA PHE A 57 -0.17 3.01 8.03
C PHE A 57 0.78 1.80 8.09
N ILE A 58 2.06 2.00 8.37
CA ILE A 58 3.05 0.90 8.45
C ILE A 58 2.71 -0.06 9.59
N ASN A 59 2.28 0.45 10.74
CA ASN A 59 1.78 -0.39 11.84
C ASN A 59 0.59 -1.26 11.41
N THR A 60 -0.34 -0.68 10.64
CA THR A 60 -1.57 -1.39 10.23
C THR A 60 -1.29 -2.44 9.14
N GLU A 61 -0.50 -2.08 8.13
CA GLU A 61 -0.35 -2.90 6.92
C GLU A 61 0.84 -3.86 6.97
N LEU A 62 1.90 -3.52 7.72
CA LEU A 62 3.14 -4.31 7.78
C LEU A 62 3.44 -4.87 9.18
N ASN A 63 2.99 -4.18 10.23
CA ASN A 63 3.17 -4.55 11.63
C ASN A 63 4.59 -5.10 11.95
N PRO A 64 5.66 -4.30 11.74
CA PRO A 64 7.03 -4.79 11.83
C PRO A 64 7.41 -5.15 13.27
N GLU A 65 8.01 -6.34 13.47
CA GLU A 65 8.40 -6.83 14.80
C GLU A 65 9.61 -6.11 15.40
N ASN A 66 10.54 -5.61 14.56
CA ASN A 66 11.84 -5.08 15.00
C ASN A 66 12.00 -3.57 14.79
N GLY A 67 10.90 -2.84 14.73
CA GLY A 67 10.91 -1.44 14.30
C GLY A 67 11.28 -1.29 12.81
N MET A 68 11.14 -0.07 12.29
CA MET A 68 11.40 0.20 10.87
C MET A 68 11.76 1.68 10.68
N ASP A 69 12.79 1.94 9.87
CA ASP A 69 13.08 3.28 9.37
C ASP A 69 12.38 3.50 8.02
N VAL A 70 11.74 4.66 7.89
CA VAL A 70 11.03 5.05 6.69
C VAL A 70 11.53 6.43 6.26
N TYR A 71 11.96 6.55 5.00
CA TYR A 71 12.44 7.81 4.44
C TYR A 71 11.42 8.35 3.45
N VAL A 72 11.01 9.60 3.63
CA VAL A 72 9.93 10.22 2.85
C VAL A 72 10.39 11.55 2.29
N GLU A 73 10.17 11.76 1.01
CA GLU A 73 10.48 13.02 0.35
C GLU A 73 9.37 13.39 -0.62
N LYS A 74 8.99 14.66 -0.66
CA LYS A 74 8.09 15.20 -1.70
C LYS A 74 8.88 15.98 -2.74
N ASN A 75 8.82 15.54 -4.01
CA ASN A 75 9.38 16.21 -5.17
C ASN A 75 8.59 15.87 -6.46
N GLY A 76 7.56 16.65 -6.79
CA GLY A 76 6.63 16.35 -7.91
C GLY A 76 5.64 15.21 -7.62
N GLY A 77 6.00 14.31 -6.72
CA GLY A 77 5.19 13.29 -6.04
C GLY A 77 5.89 12.88 -4.74
N TYR A 78 5.42 11.82 -4.07
CA TYR A 78 6.05 11.29 -2.86
C TYR A 78 6.98 10.13 -3.22
N THR A 79 8.20 10.13 -2.69
CA THR A 79 9.05 8.93 -2.65
C THR A 79 9.09 8.44 -1.22
N VAL A 80 8.70 7.19 -1.00
CA VAL A 80 8.70 6.52 0.29
C VAL A 80 9.63 5.33 0.22
N ARG A 81 10.61 5.27 1.13
CA ARG A 81 11.60 4.21 1.17
C ARG A 81 11.51 3.48 2.50
N LEU A 82 11.22 2.19 2.46
CA LEU A 82 11.11 1.33 3.63
C LEU A 82 12.41 0.54 3.79
N THR A 83 13.03 0.58 4.96
CA THR A 83 14.15 -0.33 5.27
C THR A 83 13.64 -1.75 5.46
N SER A 84 14.42 -2.72 4.99
CA SER A 84 14.14 -4.15 5.16
C SER A 84 15.41 -4.87 5.60
N THR A 85 15.27 -6.14 5.98
CA THR A 85 16.40 -7.03 6.30
C THR A 85 16.86 -7.86 5.10
N TYR A 86 16.33 -7.58 3.90
CA TYR A 86 16.70 -8.30 2.69
C TYR A 86 18.08 -7.82 2.22
N GLY A 87 18.95 -8.77 1.87
CA GLY A 87 20.30 -8.47 1.38
C GLY A 87 20.35 -8.26 -0.14
N SER A 88 19.33 -8.71 -0.87
CA SER A 88 19.33 -8.69 -2.33
C SER A 88 17.91 -8.67 -2.94
N PRO A 89 17.75 -8.22 -4.20
CA PRO A 89 16.45 -8.21 -4.89
C PRO A 89 15.83 -9.60 -5.11
N ASP A 90 16.65 -10.65 -5.11
CA ASP A 90 16.23 -12.04 -5.35
C ASP A 90 15.57 -12.67 -4.12
N GLU A 91 15.79 -12.11 -2.93
CA GLU A 91 15.13 -12.53 -1.68
C GLU A 91 13.68 -12.03 -1.60
N LEU A 92 13.31 -11.04 -2.42
CA LEU A 92 11.94 -10.54 -2.50
C LEU A 92 11.08 -11.48 -3.35
N GLU A 93 10.15 -12.16 -2.70
CA GLU A 93 9.17 -13.05 -3.32
C GLU A 93 8.27 -12.32 -4.34
N ALA A 94 7.75 -13.06 -5.33
CA ALA A 94 6.88 -12.50 -6.37
C ALA A 94 5.58 -11.94 -5.79
N SER A 95 4.91 -12.69 -4.89
CA SER A 95 3.75 -12.24 -4.11
C SER A 95 3.99 -10.89 -3.41
N LEU A 96 5.13 -10.71 -2.76
CA LEU A 96 5.48 -9.45 -2.10
C LEU A 96 5.65 -8.33 -3.12
N LYS A 97 6.39 -8.56 -4.20
CA LYS A 97 6.56 -7.58 -5.29
C LYS A 97 5.22 -7.13 -5.87
N PHE A 98 4.29 -8.07 -6.06
CA PHE A 98 2.93 -7.80 -6.51
C PHE A 98 2.15 -6.98 -5.47
N TYR A 99 2.18 -7.38 -4.19
CA TYR A 99 1.50 -6.69 -3.09
C TYR A 99 1.96 -5.25 -2.90
N LEU A 100 3.25 -4.96 -3.12
CA LEU A 100 3.81 -3.61 -2.96
C LEU A 100 3.13 -2.57 -3.88
N VAL A 101 2.57 -2.99 -5.03
CA VAL A 101 1.81 -2.09 -5.91
C VAL A 101 0.52 -1.61 -5.23
N PHE A 102 -0.18 -2.51 -4.52
CA PHE A 102 -1.36 -2.17 -3.73
C PHE A 102 -0.99 -1.32 -2.52
N LEU A 103 0.11 -1.66 -1.84
CA LEU A 103 0.59 -0.88 -0.70
C LEU A 103 0.92 0.57 -1.10
N ALA A 104 1.63 0.77 -2.22
CA ALA A 104 1.92 2.11 -2.75
C ALA A 104 0.63 2.86 -3.14
N SER A 105 -0.32 2.16 -3.77
CA SER A 105 -1.62 2.71 -4.17
C SER A 105 -2.48 3.11 -2.96
N LYS A 106 -2.50 2.28 -1.92
CA LYS A 106 -3.20 2.54 -0.67
C LYS A 106 -2.60 3.73 0.07
N MET A 107 -1.27 3.78 0.16
CA MET A 107 -0.55 4.89 0.77
C MET A 107 -0.82 6.20 0.04
N SER A 108 -0.84 6.17 -1.30
CA SER A 108 -1.24 7.32 -2.13
C SER A 108 -2.60 7.84 -1.70
N GLN A 109 -3.61 6.97 -1.63
CA GLN A 109 -4.99 7.36 -1.30
C GLN A 109 -5.16 7.79 0.17
N ASP A 110 -4.67 7.00 1.11
CA ASP A 110 -4.99 7.15 2.55
C ASP A 110 -4.10 8.17 3.27
N VAL A 111 -2.84 8.30 2.85
CA VAL A 111 -1.86 9.18 3.50
C VAL A 111 -1.69 10.47 2.72
N PHE A 112 -1.62 10.38 1.40
CA PHE A 112 -1.25 11.50 0.53
C PHE A 112 -2.40 12.04 -0.32
N GLY A 113 -3.65 11.67 -0.01
CA GLY A 113 -4.83 12.26 -0.66
C GLY A 113 -4.93 11.98 -2.16
N GLY A 114 -4.34 10.87 -2.62
CA GLY A 114 -4.30 10.44 -4.01
C GLY A 114 -3.12 10.98 -4.83
N GLU A 115 -2.14 11.66 -4.21
CA GLU A 115 -0.91 12.05 -4.90
C GLU A 115 -0.03 10.82 -5.20
N HIS A 116 0.72 10.88 -6.31
CA HIS A 116 1.60 9.78 -6.76
C HIS A 116 2.64 9.40 -5.68
N VAL A 117 2.84 8.09 -5.50
CA VAL A 117 3.82 7.50 -4.60
C VAL A 117 4.75 6.57 -5.38
N LEU A 118 6.05 6.81 -5.30
CA LEU A 118 7.10 5.83 -5.60
C LEU A 118 7.50 5.15 -4.28
N LEU A 119 7.16 3.88 -4.14
CA LEU A 119 7.55 3.05 -3.00
C LEU A 119 8.83 2.30 -3.33
N GLN A 120 9.83 2.36 -2.44
CA GLN A 120 11.11 1.68 -2.58
C GLN A 120 11.37 0.79 -1.36
N ILE A 121 11.86 -0.42 -1.58
CA ILE A 121 12.39 -1.29 -0.53
C ILE A 121 13.91 -1.17 -0.53
N LEU A 122 14.47 -0.89 0.64
CA LEU A 122 15.90 -0.72 0.84
C LEU A 122 16.51 -1.90 1.60
N ASP A 123 17.77 -2.19 1.31
CA ASP A 123 18.61 -3.01 2.19
C ASP A 123 19.13 -2.20 3.40
N ASP A 124 19.86 -2.87 4.27
CA ASP A 124 20.52 -2.31 5.47
C ASP A 124 21.51 -1.18 5.14
N GLU A 125 22.08 -1.19 3.93
CA GLU A 125 23.03 -0.18 3.42
C GLU A 125 22.32 0.98 2.69
N LYS A 126 20.98 0.97 2.64
CA LYS A 126 20.11 1.94 1.94
C LYS A 126 20.17 1.87 0.42
N ASN A 127 20.65 0.77 -0.16
CA ASN A 127 20.52 0.52 -1.60
C ASN A 127 19.08 0.09 -1.93
N VAL A 128 18.59 0.51 -3.10
CA VAL A 128 17.25 0.15 -3.55
C VAL A 128 17.25 -1.28 -4.08
N LEU A 129 16.49 -2.16 -3.43
CA LEU A 129 16.29 -3.55 -3.86
C LEU A 129 15.15 -3.69 -4.88
N TYR A 130 14.08 -2.93 -4.67
CA TYR A 130 12.90 -2.97 -5.51
C TYR A 130 12.12 -1.66 -5.41
N GLN A 131 11.40 -1.29 -6.47
CA GLN A 131 10.57 -0.10 -6.47
C GLN A 131 9.31 -0.28 -7.33
N VAL A 132 8.23 0.35 -6.90
CA VAL A 132 6.93 0.37 -7.59
C VAL A 132 6.24 1.71 -7.42
N GLU A 133 5.40 2.05 -8.38
CA GLU A 133 4.60 3.26 -8.34
C GLU A 133 3.14 2.94 -7.97
N SER A 134 2.49 3.86 -7.26
CA SER A 134 1.04 3.85 -7.05
C SER A 134 0.34 3.86 -8.41
N LYS A 135 -0.49 2.84 -8.67
CA LYS A 135 -1.18 2.65 -9.95
C LYS A 135 -2.70 2.76 -9.82
N TYR A 136 -3.25 2.36 -8.67
CA TYR A 136 -4.69 2.19 -8.49
C TYR A 136 -5.25 3.17 -7.47
N ARG A 137 -6.53 3.47 -7.61
CA ARG A 137 -7.39 3.86 -6.48
C ARG A 137 -8.11 2.62 -5.96
N TYR A 138 -8.77 2.72 -4.82
CA TYR A 138 -9.58 1.60 -4.35
C TYR A 138 -10.84 2.04 -3.59
N VAL A 139 -11.85 1.17 -3.67
CA VAL A 139 -13.02 1.16 -2.77
C VAL A 139 -13.01 -0.14 -1.99
N SER A 140 -13.42 -0.10 -0.72
CA SER A 140 -13.35 -1.26 0.18
C SER A 140 -14.56 -1.35 1.09
N SER A 141 -15.01 -2.58 1.35
CA SER A 141 -16.05 -2.89 2.34
C SER A 141 -16.00 -4.37 2.70
N ASN A 142 -16.24 -4.71 3.97
CA ASN A 142 -16.25 -6.08 4.51
C ASN A 142 -15.05 -6.95 4.06
N GLY A 143 -13.85 -6.37 3.97
CA GLY A 143 -12.63 -7.08 3.58
C GLY A 143 -12.49 -7.36 2.07
N ILE A 144 -13.42 -6.88 1.24
CA ILE A 144 -13.29 -6.91 -0.22
C ILE A 144 -12.75 -5.55 -0.69
N ASN A 145 -11.65 -5.56 -1.44
CA ASN A 145 -11.09 -4.37 -2.06
C ASN A 145 -11.25 -4.46 -3.58
N VAL A 146 -11.81 -3.41 -4.17
CA VAL A 146 -11.77 -3.21 -5.63
C VAL A 146 -10.75 -2.13 -5.93
N TRP A 147 -9.59 -2.55 -6.43
CA TRP A 147 -8.52 -1.69 -6.94
C TRP A 147 -8.84 -1.33 -8.37
N TYR A 148 -8.72 -0.06 -8.76
CA TYR A 148 -9.16 0.35 -10.09
C TYR A 148 -8.32 1.45 -10.73
N THR A 149 -8.27 1.41 -12.05
CA THR A 149 -7.68 2.44 -12.91
C THR A 149 -8.37 2.45 -14.27
N GLY A 150 -8.46 3.61 -14.92
CA GLY A 150 -9.17 3.75 -16.20
C GLY A 150 -10.70 3.59 -16.11
N VAL A 151 -11.25 3.50 -14.89
CA VAL A 151 -12.68 3.49 -14.59
C VAL A 151 -13.00 4.55 -13.53
N SER A 152 -14.27 4.91 -13.42
CA SER A 152 -14.76 5.84 -12.41
C SER A 152 -14.97 5.16 -11.05
N ASP A 153 -14.91 5.96 -9.98
CA ASP A 153 -15.24 5.53 -8.61
C ASP A 153 -16.65 4.91 -8.52
N GLU A 154 -17.61 5.41 -9.32
CA GLU A 154 -18.97 4.87 -9.39
C GLU A 154 -19.00 3.44 -9.98
N GLU A 155 -18.24 3.19 -11.05
CA GLU A 155 -18.11 1.86 -11.63
C GLU A 155 -17.41 0.89 -10.66
N ALA A 156 -16.36 1.34 -9.97
CA ALA A 156 -15.69 0.56 -8.94
C ALA A 156 -16.64 0.22 -7.78
N GLN A 157 -17.47 1.17 -7.34
CA GLN A 157 -18.47 0.93 -6.30
C GLN A 157 -19.56 -0.05 -6.73
N LYS A 158 -20.00 0.00 -8.00
CA LYS A 158 -20.95 -0.98 -8.56
C LYS A 158 -20.35 -2.39 -8.55
N ALA A 159 -19.09 -2.53 -8.96
CA ALA A 159 -18.39 -3.81 -8.88
C ALA A 159 -18.29 -4.30 -7.43
N LEU A 160 -17.86 -3.44 -6.49
CA LEU A 160 -17.77 -3.79 -5.07
C LEU A 160 -19.11 -4.26 -4.50
N ASN A 161 -20.20 -3.53 -4.77
CA ASN A 161 -21.53 -3.89 -4.29
C ASN A 161 -21.96 -5.27 -4.79
N TYR A 162 -21.73 -5.56 -6.08
CA TYR A 162 -22.02 -6.87 -6.62
C TYR A 162 -21.14 -7.97 -6.00
N LEU A 163 -19.85 -7.71 -5.80
CA LEU A 163 -18.94 -8.68 -5.17
C LEU A 163 -19.34 -8.97 -3.72
N LEU A 164 -19.84 -7.98 -2.98
CA LEU A 164 -20.41 -8.17 -1.65
C LEU A 164 -21.67 -9.04 -1.68
N ASP A 165 -22.57 -8.79 -2.63
CA ASP A 165 -23.77 -9.63 -2.80
C ASP A 165 -23.42 -11.07 -3.21
N PHE A 166 -22.32 -11.25 -3.94
CA PHE A 166 -21.86 -12.54 -4.44
C PHE A 166 -21.09 -13.36 -3.40
N ALA A 167 -20.11 -12.75 -2.72
CA ALA A 167 -19.20 -13.42 -1.79
C ALA A 167 -19.54 -13.20 -0.31
N GLY A 168 -20.29 -12.15 0.02
CA GLY A 168 -20.64 -11.76 1.39
C GLY A 168 -19.54 -10.93 2.07
N GLU A 169 -18.35 -11.52 2.21
CA GLU A 169 -17.19 -10.92 2.87
C GLU A 169 -15.87 -11.40 2.28
N GLY A 170 -14.78 -10.70 2.60
CA GLY A 170 -13.41 -11.02 2.20
C GLY A 170 -12.65 -11.90 3.22
N PRO A 171 -11.31 -11.96 3.13
CA PRO A 171 -10.43 -11.07 2.35
C PRO A 171 -10.46 -11.40 0.85
N TRP A 172 -10.65 -10.37 0.01
CA TRP A 172 -10.58 -10.55 -1.43
C TRP A 172 -10.17 -9.27 -2.16
N ASP A 173 -9.06 -9.34 -2.90
CA ASP A 173 -8.61 -8.27 -3.77
C ASP A 173 -9.00 -8.52 -5.22
N VAL A 174 -9.65 -7.53 -5.83
CA VAL A 174 -10.06 -7.54 -7.23
C VAL A 174 -9.54 -6.29 -7.92
N ILE A 175 -8.89 -6.44 -9.07
CA ILE A 175 -8.47 -5.31 -9.92
C ILE A 175 -9.50 -5.10 -11.02
N LEU A 176 -10.01 -3.89 -11.15
CA LEU A 176 -10.93 -3.46 -12.21
C LEU A 176 -10.23 -2.45 -13.13
N GLU A 177 -10.03 -2.86 -14.38
CA GLU A 177 -9.50 -2.00 -15.44
C GLU A 177 -10.49 -1.96 -16.61
N LYS A 178 -10.34 -0.97 -17.49
CA LYS A 178 -11.18 -0.86 -18.70
C LYS A 178 -10.34 -0.56 -19.93
N SER A 179 -10.55 -1.36 -20.98
CA SER A 179 -9.92 -1.19 -22.29
C SER A 179 -11.02 -1.08 -23.33
N GLY A 180 -11.20 0.12 -23.90
CA GLY A 180 -12.33 0.41 -24.78
C GLY A 180 -13.67 0.24 -24.04
N SER A 181 -14.50 -0.68 -24.52
CA SER A 181 -15.80 -1.02 -23.92
C SER A 181 -15.76 -2.21 -22.96
N THR A 182 -14.60 -2.87 -22.82
CA THR A 182 -14.47 -4.12 -22.06
C THR A 182 -13.83 -3.85 -20.70
N TYR A 183 -14.47 -4.34 -19.65
CA TYR A 183 -13.92 -4.38 -18.30
C TYR A 183 -13.04 -5.62 -18.14
N HIS A 184 -11.84 -5.41 -17.63
CA HIS A 184 -10.93 -6.48 -17.24
C HIS A 184 -10.93 -6.58 -15.73
N VAL A 185 -11.50 -7.67 -15.22
CA VAL A 185 -11.63 -7.93 -13.80
C VAL A 185 -10.58 -8.98 -13.45
N ARG A 186 -9.60 -8.65 -12.62
CA ARG A 186 -8.59 -9.62 -12.17
C ARG A 186 -8.88 -9.99 -10.73
N ALA A 187 -9.35 -11.21 -10.52
CA ALA A 187 -9.71 -11.71 -9.21
C ALA A 187 -8.55 -12.53 -8.65
N MET A 188 -8.02 -12.09 -7.50
CA MET A 188 -7.06 -12.89 -6.74
C MET A 188 -7.74 -14.16 -6.23
N SER A 189 -7.03 -15.28 -6.29
CA SER A 189 -7.51 -16.57 -5.79
C SER A 189 -6.42 -17.27 -4.97
N SER A 190 -6.83 -18.26 -4.17
CA SER A 190 -5.91 -19.16 -3.48
C SER A 190 -5.45 -20.33 -4.35
N PHE A 191 -5.94 -20.43 -5.60
CA PHE A 191 -5.58 -21.51 -6.50
C PHE A 191 -4.19 -21.28 -7.08
N THR A 192 -3.55 -22.36 -7.52
CA THR A 192 -2.18 -22.33 -8.08
C THR A 192 -2.11 -22.95 -9.47
N SER A 193 -3.24 -23.43 -9.99
CA SER A 193 -3.30 -24.08 -11.30
C SER A 193 -4.62 -23.83 -12.02
N GLU A 194 -4.58 -23.90 -13.35
CA GLU A 194 -5.76 -23.79 -14.21
C GLU A 194 -6.80 -24.90 -13.93
N GLU A 195 -6.36 -26.12 -13.59
CA GLU A 195 -7.26 -27.25 -13.32
C GLU A 195 -8.13 -26.98 -12.08
N GLU A 196 -7.54 -26.44 -11.02
CA GLU A 196 -8.27 -26.05 -9.81
C GLU A 196 -9.31 -24.98 -10.11
N VAL A 197 -8.93 -23.95 -10.86
CA VAL A 197 -9.84 -22.86 -11.24
C VAL A 197 -11.00 -23.39 -12.10
N ASN A 198 -10.71 -24.25 -13.07
CA ASN A 198 -11.71 -24.84 -13.97
C ASN A 198 -12.68 -25.79 -13.25
N SER A 199 -12.29 -26.37 -12.11
CA SER A 199 -13.19 -27.21 -11.29
C SER A 199 -14.42 -26.46 -10.78
N ILE A 200 -14.35 -25.12 -10.69
CA ILE A 200 -15.43 -24.23 -10.25
C ILE A 200 -15.84 -23.21 -11.33
N LYS A 201 -15.60 -23.54 -12.61
CA LYS A 201 -15.90 -22.66 -13.76
C LYS A 201 -17.28 -22.02 -13.73
N ASP A 202 -18.32 -22.76 -13.35
CA ASP A 202 -19.70 -22.25 -13.33
C ASP A 202 -19.87 -21.07 -12.35
N THR A 203 -19.11 -21.05 -11.26
CA THR A 203 -19.08 -19.94 -10.30
C THR A 203 -18.47 -18.69 -10.94
N TYR A 204 -17.36 -18.84 -11.66
CA TYR A 204 -16.74 -17.72 -12.36
C TYR A 204 -17.57 -17.20 -13.53
N MET A 205 -18.26 -18.06 -14.27
CA MET A 205 -19.19 -17.63 -15.33
C MET A 205 -20.38 -16.85 -14.76
N LYS A 206 -20.88 -17.22 -13.58
CA LYS A 206 -21.90 -16.42 -12.86
C LYS A 206 -21.36 -15.06 -12.43
N LEU A 207 -20.12 -15.03 -11.94
CA LEU A 207 -19.44 -13.80 -11.56
C LEU A 207 -19.30 -12.84 -12.76
N VAL A 208 -18.85 -13.35 -13.92
CA VAL A 208 -18.79 -12.60 -15.18
C VAL A 208 -20.16 -12.01 -15.51
N SER A 209 -21.19 -12.86 -15.62
CA SER A 209 -22.54 -12.43 -16.03
C SER A 209 -23.13 -11.36 -15.09
N GLY A 210 -22.90 -11.49 -13.79
CA GLY A 210 -23.38 -10.52 -12.82
C GLY A 210 -22.60 -9.20 -12.85
N LEU A 211 -21.29 -9.24 -13.07
CA LEU A 211 -20.48 -8.03 -13.29
C LEU A 211 -20.87 -7.32 -14.58
N GLU A 212 -21.15 -8.06 -15.66
CA GLU A 212 -21.64 -7.47 -16.92
C GLU A 212 -22.95 -6.71 -16.71
N THR A 213 -23.84 -7.28 -15.90
CA THR A 213 -25.11 -6.63 -15.52
C THR A 213 -24.87 -5.39 -14.66
N ALA A 214 -24.01 -5.50 -13.64
CA ALA A 214 -23.72 -4.41 -12.69
C ALA A 214 -23.01 -3.23 -13.36
N LEU A 215 -22.08 -3.51 -14.27
CA LEU A 215 -21.26 -2.52 -14.97
C LEU A 215 -21.86 -2.06 -16.29
N ASN A 216 -22.88 -2.76 -16.80
CA ASN A 216 -23.50 -2.51 -18.10
C ASN A 216 -22.47 -2.48 -19.25
N GLY A 217 -21.64 -3.54 -19.33
CA GLY A 217 -20.63 -3.71 -20.36
C GLY A 217 -20.00 -5.10 -20.33
N SER A 218 -19.22 -5.44 -21.35
CA SER A 218 -18.56 -6.75 -21.46
C SER A 218 -17.48 -6.92 -20.40
N VAL A 219 -17.39 -8.10 -19.80
CA VAL A 219 -16.41 -8.42 -18.76
C VAL A 219 -15.54 -9.58 -19.21
N VAL A 220 -14.23 -9.40 -19.10
CA VAL A 220 -13.26 -10.50 -19.11
C VAL A 220 -12.70 -10.62 -17.69
N LEU A 221 -12.96 -11.78 -17.09
CA LEU A 221 -12.43 -12.15 -15.79
C LEU A 221 -11.10 -12.89 -15.99
N HIS A 222 -10.06 -12.38 -15.35
CA HIS A 222 -8.76 -13.02 -15.22
C HIS A 222 -8.64 -13.57 -13.81
N VAL A 223 -8.38 -14.86 -13.65
CA VAL A 223 -8.15 -15.46 -12.34
C VAL A 223 -6.65 -15.50 -12.08
N LEU A 224 -6.22 -14.86 -10.98
CA LEU A 224 -4.82 -14.77 -10.61
C LEU A 224 -4.49 -15.73 -9.46
N ASP A 225 -3.27 -16.25 -9.46
CA ASP A 225 -2.68 -16.92 -8.29
C ASP A 225 -2.23 -15.89 -7.23
N PRO A 226 -1.77 -16.34 -6.04
CA PRO A 226 -1.28 -15.43 -5.00
C PRO A 226 -0.05 -14.59 -5.40
N ASP A 227 0.70 -15.00 -6.44
CA ASP A 227 1.86 -14.28 -6.96
C ASP A 227 1.47 -13.22 -8.02
N GLY A 228 0.19 -13.17 -8.40
CA GLY A 228 -0.34 -12.26 -9.41
C GLY A 228 -0.22 -12.79 -10.85
N ASN A 229 0.13 -14.07 -11.04
CA ASN A 229 0.17 -14.69 -12.36
C ASN A 229 -1.23 -15.10 -12.80
N GLU A 230 -1.55 -14.91 -14.08
CA GLU A 230 -2.82 -15.37 -14.65
C GLU A 230 -2.84 -16.89 -14.79
N LEU A 231 -3.82 -17.53 -14.16
CA LEU A 231 -4.06 -18.97 -14.26
C LEU A 231 -4.96 -19.30 -15.45
N THR A 232 -6.02 -18.50 -15.64
CA THR A 232 -6.98 -18.67 -16.75
C THR A 232 -7.87 -17.43 -16.88
N THR A 233 -8.72 -17.43 -17.91
CA THR A 233 -9.67 -16.33 -18.20
C THR A 233 -11.07 -16.85 -18.52
N PHE A 234 -12.08 -16.05 -18.19
CA PHE A 234 -13.49 -16.28 -18.51
C PHE A 234 -14.12 -15.01 -19.07
N GLY A 235 -14.87 -15.12 -20.16
CA GLY A 235 -15.45 -13.96 -20.84
C GLY A 235 -15.73 -14.24 -22.32
N PRO A 236 -16.25 -13.26 -23.06
CA PRO A 236 -16.50 -13.36 -24.50
C PRO A 236 -15.22 -13.48 -25.35
#